data_AF-A0AAU9VYZ1-F1
#
_entry.id   AF-A0AAU9VYZ1-F1
#
_cell.length_a   1.000
_cell.length_b   1.000
_cell.length_c   1.000
_cell.angle_alpha   90.00
_cell.angle_beta   90.00
_cell.angle_gamma   90.00
#
_symmetry.space_group_name_H-M   'P 1'
#
loop_
_entity.id
_entity.type
_entity.pdbx_description
1 polymer ?
#
loop_
_entity_poly.entity_id
_entity_poly.type
_entity_poly.pdbx_seq_one_letter_code
_entity_poly.pdbx_strand_id
1 'polypeptide(L)'
;MRGLLVGFQFCPVLLSGVALFLVAFSSSLHTDLSRDEVFERVEGFELIGHITMTLYTDEISCGLRCLQDKNCQSYNSKSDASDIKKECQLSNQTKKSSPENLRRNPRSTYYGRGPLWRVLFLSFILSSFQMIILPFSYAGKRGWDSAHPAFSCKEILDSGHPIGDGEYWIDPEKSGKPLRVYCDMSRYGGGWLLVSNVEFGSPSPKVSVETSYRGIGKSHMVLQKSAMKELRRHLSFTQLRFHCRKKQRRTFHVVTASNSSGEAVVRYFSGQTDEQPDACGSFVRLTLDDNSQLAGICKEWGRLVSGEYLVGKWGHGEGQKRLYWYPVMRKYWYHLRVQLHNVDDLQNMECDDRFGQNFDTNGDFWRVFVR
;
A
#
# COMPACT_ATOMS: atom_id res chain seq x y z
N MET A 1 -18.91 48.04 -40.59
CA MET A 1 -18.26 49.18 -39.92
C MET A 1 -17.89 48.77 -38.50
N ARG A 2 -16.57 48.80 -38.21
CA ARG A 2 -15.84 48.88 -36.93
C ARG A 2 -16.32 48.07 -35.70
N GLY A 3 -15.45 47.15 -35.27
CA GLY A 3 -15.21 46.80 -33.86
C GLY A 3 -13.71 46.56 -33.67
N LEU A 4 -13.07 47.34 -32.79
CA LEU A 4 -11.63 47.38 -32.53
C LEU A 4 -11.09 46.09 -31.89
N LEU A 5 -9.96 45.58 -32.40
CA LEU A 5 -9.02 44.70 -31.69
C LEU A 5 -7.82 45.55 -31.25
N VAL A 6 -7.58 45.62 -29.94
CA VAL A 6 -6.33 46.14 -29.37
C VAL A 6 -5.36 44.97 -29.26
N GLY A 7 -4.20 45.10 -29.93
CA GLY A 7 -3.17 44.07 -30.00
C GLY A 7 -2.28 44.00 -28.76
N PHE A 8 -1.74 42.81 -28.52
CA PHE A 8 -0.47 42.63 -27.83
C PHE A 8 0.50 41.95 -28.80
N GLN A 9 1.63 42.60 -29.01
CA GLN A 9 2.72 42.19 -29.90
C GLN A 9 3.63 41.22 -29.14
N PHE A 10 3.66 39.95 -29.54
CA PHE A 10 4.59 38.95 -29.00
C PHE A 10 5.97 39.09 -29.66
N CYS A 11 7.02 39.18 -28.85
CA CYS A 11 8.41 39.17 -29.29
C CYS A 11 8.89 37.71 -29.50
N PRO A 12 9.37 37.28 -30.70
CA PRO A 12 9.58 35.86 -31.00
C PRO A 12 10.93 35.26 -30.54
N VAL A 13 11.75 35.98 -29.77
CA VAL A 13 13.17 35.61 -29.59
C VAL A 13 13.45 34.76 -28.33
N LEU A 14 12.49 34.56 -27.41
CA LEU A 14 12.73 33.80 -26.18
C LEU A 14 12.37 32.30 -26.22
N LEU A 15 11.73 31.83 -27.29
CA LEU A 15 11.23 30.44 -27.37
C LEU A 15 12.22 29.44 -28.01
N SER A 16 13.30 29.89 -28.66
CA SER A 16 14.27 28.96 -29.24
C SER A 16 15.36 28.52 -28.25
N GLY A 17 15.77 29.36 -27.30
CA GLY A 17 16.85 29.04 -26.36
C GLY A 17 16.48 28.00 -25.31
N VAL A 18 15.25 28.04 -24.78
CA VAL A 18 14.80 27.13 -23.71
C VAL A 18 14.48 25.73 -24.25
N ALA A 19 13.93 25.66 -25.47
CA ALA A 19 13.65 24.39 -26.13
C ALA A 19 14.95 23.66 -26.55
N LEU A 20 15.97 24.39 -27.02
CA LEU A 20 17.29 23.81 -27.32
C LEU A 20 18.03 23.36 -26.06
N PHE A 21 17.87 24.04 -24.92
CA PHE A 21 18.41 23.58 -23.64
C PHE A 21 17.74 22.31 -23.13
N LEU A 22 16.41 22.20 -23.24
CA LEU A 22 15.66 21.02 -22.79
C LEU A 22 15.86 19.80 -23.71
N VAL A 23 16.03 20.02 -25.02
CA VAL A 23 16.31 18.93 -25.98
C VAL A 23 17.78 18.49 -25.93
N ALA A 24 18.73 19.40 -25.66
CA ALA A 24 20.13 19.04 -25.40
C ALA A 24 20.31 18.32 -24.05
N PHE A 25 19.52 18.67 -23.03
CA PHE A 25 19.52 17.96 -21.74
C PHE A 25 18.86 16.58 -21.81
N SER A 26 17.85 16.39 -22.66
CA SER A 26 17.15 15.09 -22.77
C SER A 26 17.91 14.05 -23.61
N SER A 27 18.96 14.44 -24.34
CA SER A 27 19.66 13.56 -25.27
C SER A 27 21.15 13.31 -24.96
N SER A 28 21.69 13.73 -23.80
CA SER A 28 23.12 13.55 -23.53
C SER A 28 23.61 13.30 -22.09
N LEU A 29 22.79 13.03 -21.07
CA LEU A 29 23.36 12.57 -19.78
C LEU A 29 22.56 11.43 -19.13
N HIS A 30 22.74 10.23 -19.67
CA HIS A 30 22.76 9.02 -18.86
C HIS A 30 24.16 8.92 -18.22
N THR A 31 24.35 9.48 -17.03
CA THR A 31 25.39 9.13 -16.04
C THR A 31 25.12 9.87 -14.74
N ASP A 32 24.98 9.13 -13.64
CA ASP A 32 25.01 9.53 -12.22
C ASP A 32 25.03 11.03 -11.90
N LEU A 33 23.87 11.61 -11.56
CA LEU A 33 23.86 12.74 -10.63
C LEU A 33 24.23 12.15 -9.27
N SER A 34 25.51 12.22 -8.90
CA SER A 34 25.97 11.51 -7.71
C SER A 34 25.27 12.06 -6.47
N ARG A 35 24.70 11.15 -5.69
CA ARG A 35 23.91 11.42 -4.49
C ARG A 35 24.61 12.34 -3.47
N ASP A 36 25.94 12.31 -3.47
CA ASP A 36 26.81 13.08 -2.59
C ASP A 36 26.88 14.59 -2.95
N GLU A 37 26.42 14.98 -4.13
CA GLU A 37 26.36 16.40 -4.54
C GLU A 37 25.11 17.12 -4.01
N VAL A 38 24.03 16.37 -3.74
CA VAL A 38 22.76 16.89 -3.21
C VAL A 38 22.80 16.95 -1.69
N PHE A 39 23.21 15.84 -1.06
CA PHE A 39 23.46 15.78 0.37
C PHE A 39 24.90 15.38 0.62
N GLU A 40 25.60 16.16 1.43
CA GLU A 40 26.91 15.79 1.94
C GLU A 40 26.76 14.63 2.92
N ARG A 41 27.30 13.46 2.53
CA ARG A 41 27.22 12.20 3.27
C ARG A 41 28.40 12.05 4.23
N VAL A 42 28.11 11.66 5.47
CA VAL A 42 29.13 11.34 6.49
C VAL A 42 28.74 10.04 7.19
N GLU A 43 29.37 8.94 6.79
CA GLU A 43 29.14 7.61 7.37
C GLU A 43 29.66 7.50 8.80
N GLY A 44 28.91 6.79 9.66
CA GLY A 44 29.30 6.54 11.04
C GLY A 44 29.08 7.75 11.96
N PHE A 45 28.25 8.71 11.56
CA PHE A 45 27.94 9.92 12.31
C PHE A 45 26.44 10.23 12.30
N GLU A 46 25.99 10.96 13.31
CA GLU A 46 24.65 11.51 13.41
C GLU A 46 24.66 12.89 14.08
N LEU A 47 23.68 13.72 13.77
CA LEU A 47 23.46 15.01 14.41
C LEU A 47 22.41 14.87 15.52
N ILE A 48 22.74 15.25 16.77
CA ILE A 48 21.84 15.13 17.93
C ILE A 48 21.26 16.48 18.38
N GLY A 49 20.26 16.47 19.26
CA GLY A 49 19.70 17.67 19.92
C GLY A 49 18.72 18.51 19.09
N HIS A 50 18.89 18.57 17.77
CA HIS A 50 18.08 19.40 16.86
C HIS A 50 17.18 18.59 15.92
N ILE A 51 16.66 17.47 16.41
CA ILE A 51 15.76 16.61 15.63
C ILE A 51 14.36 17.22 15.63
N THR A 52 13.82 17.48 14.45
CA THR A 52 12.46 18.03 14.28
C THR A 52 11.43 16.94 14.03
N MET A 53 11.82 15.81 13.45
CA MET A 53 10.92 14.69 13.16
C MET A 53 11.66 13.36 13.08
N THR A 54 11.05 12.29 13.60
CA THR A 54 11.55 10.92 13.47
C THR A 54 10.54 10.06 12.70
N LEU A 55 11.02 9.28 11.73
CA LEU A 55 10.26 8.43 10.83
C LEU A 55 10.91 7.05 10.73
N TYR A 56 10.18 6.07 10.19
CA TYR A 56 10.73 4.74 9.91
C TYR A 56 10.62 4.48 8.40
N THR A 57 11.72 4.72 7.68
CA THR A 57 11.76 4.66 6.23
C THR A 57 13.19 4.44 5.75
N ASP A 58 13.35 4.03 4.50
CA ASP A 58 14.67 3.87 3.90
C ASP A 58 15.35 5.22 3.67
N GLU A 59 16.63 5.14 3.34
CA GLU A 59 17.52 6.27 3.23
C GLU A 59 17.15 7.28 2.11
N ILE A 60 16.58 6.78 1.02
CA ILE A 60 16.16 7.59 -0.14
C ILE A 60 14.89 8.35 0.23
N SER A 61 13.91 7.64 0.76
CA SER A 61 12.64 8.20 1.22
C SER A 61 12.84 9.26 2.31
N CYS A 62 13.81 9.06 3.21
CA CYS A 62 14.20 10.03 4.22
C CYS A 62 14.74 11.34 3.61
N GLY A 63 15.63 11.23 2.60
CA GLY A 63 16.19 12.38 1.90
C GLY A 63 15.15 13.17 1.11
N LEU A 64 14.23 12.48 0.42
CA LEU A 64 13.12 13.13 -0.26
C LEU A 64 12.22 13.91 0.70
N ARG A 65 11.94 13.33 1.88
CA ARG A 65 11.14 14.01 2.91
C ARG A 65 11.83 15.27 3.43
N CYS A 66 13.15 15.23 3.61
CA CYS A 66 13.91 16.41 4.01
C CYS A 66 13.91 17.50 2.93
N LEU A 67 13.98 17.14 1.65
CA LEU A 67 13.89 18.13 0.55
C LEU A 67 12.51 18.82 0.50
N GLN A 68 11.45 18.11 0.85
CA GLN A 68 10.08 18.64 0.87
C GLN A 68 9.77 19.51 2.09
N ASP A 69 10.48 19.32 3.20
CA ASP A 69 10.30 20.10 4.42
C ASP A 69 11.18 21.36 4.37
N LYS A 70 10.54 22.53 4.25
CA LYS A 70 11.21 23.84 4.24
C LYS A 70 12.12 24.08 5.46
N ASN A 71 11.82 23.45 6.59
CA ASN A 71 12.58 23.57 7.81
C ASN A 71 13.68 22.51 7.92
N CYS A 72 13.70 21.49 7.06
CA CYS A 72 14.74 20.46 7.09
C CYS A 72 16.03 20.93 6.39
N GLN A 73 17.12 20.69 7.08
CA GLN A 73 18.48 21.10 6.70
C GLN A 73 19.43 19.90 6.67
N SER A 74 19.17 18.86 7.46
CA SER A 74 19.90 17.60 7.40
C SER A 74 19.06 16.46 7.93
N TYR A 75 19.52 15.22 7.73
CA TYR A 75 18.90 14.05 8.32
C TYR A 75 19.92 12.99 8.72
N ASN A 76 19.53 12.14 9.67
CA ASN A 76 20.25 10.92 10.03
C ASN A 76 19.47 9.72 9.47
N SER A 77 20.18 8.75 8.90
CA SER A 77 19.62 7.45 8.53
C SER A 77 20.32 6.36 9.36
N LYS A 78 19.57 5.71 10.24
CA LYS A 78 20.08 4.66 11.11
C LYS A 78 19.94 3.29 10.45
N SER A 79 21.05 2.55 10.44
CA SER A 79 21.12 1.16 10.05
C SER A 79 21.05 0.27 11.28
N ASP A 80 20.03 -0.57 11.40
CA ASP A 80 20.00 -1.64 12.40
C ASP A 80 20.47 -2.97 11.80
N ALA A 81 21.22 -3.76 12.57
CA ALA A 81 21.72 -5.07 12.16
C ALA A 81 20.59 -6.12 12.03
N SER A 82 19.38 -5.81 12.52
CA SER A 82 18.20 -6.66 12.50
C SER A 82 17.16 -6.32 11.43
N ASP A 83 17.48 -5.39 10.51
CA ASP A 83 16.81 -5.09 9.22
C ASP A 83 15.28 -4.83 9.21
N ILE A 84 14.59 -4.77 10.36
CA ILE A 84 13.11 -4.69 10.36
C ILE A 84 12.59 -3.24 10.37
N LYS A 85 13.37 -2.24 10.80
CA LYS A 85 12.99 -0.81 10.69
C LYS A 85 14.22 0.13 10.60
N LYS A 86 14.41 0.79 9.46
CA LYS A 86 15.41 1.87 9.31
C LYS A 86 14.83 3.17 9.87
N GLU A 87 15.42 3.68 10.95
CA GLU A 87 14.98 4.91 11.60
C GLU A 87 15.61 6.12 10.88
N CYS A 88 14.78 7.09 10.52
CA CYS A 88 15.12 8.33 9.84
C CYS A 88 14.84 9.50 10.78
N GLN A 89 15.79 10.42 10.96
CA GLN A 89 15.61 11.60 11.81
C GLN A 89 15.92 12.87 11.02
N LEU A 90 14.95 13.77 10.87
CA LEU A 90 15.14 15.06 10.22
C LEU A 90 15.59 16.11 11.24
N SER A 91 16.40 17.05 10.79
CA SER A 91 16.90 18.16 11.60
C SER A 91 16.79 19.49 10.86
N ASN A 92 16.48 20.55 11.60
CA ASN A 92 16.54 21.92 11.13
C ASN A 92 17.92 22.56 11.23
N GLN A 93 18.96 21.76 11.47
CA GLN A 93 20.34 22.21 11.56
C GLN A 93 21.25 21.38 10.66
N THR A 94 22.51 21.80 10.50
CA THR A 94 23.55 21.06 9.76
C THR A 94 24.78 20.88 10.63
N LYS A 95 25.72 20.02 10.23
CA LYS A 95 27.03 19.91 10.89
C LYS A 95 27.83 21.22 10.89
N LYS A 96 27.53 22.13 9.96
CA LYS A 96 28.16 23.47 9.90
C LYS A 96 27.51 24.44 10.90
N SER A 97 26.21 24.35 11.12
CA SER A 97 25.49 25.22 12.06
C SER A 97 25.55 24.73 13.51
N SER A 98 25.75 23.44 13.73
CA SER A 98 25.88 22.83 15.05
C SER A 98 26.93 21.70 15.05
N PRO A 99 28.23 22.05 14.91
CA PRO A 99 29.31 21.07 14.87
C PRO A 99 29.47 20.26 16.17
N GLU A 100 29.17 20.87 17.33
CA GLU A 100 29.26 20.24 18.66
C GLU A 100 28.27 19.08 18.87
N ASN A 101 27.21 19.06 18.07
CA ASN A 101 26.17 18.04 18.12
C ASN A 101 26.37 16.94 17.07
N LEU A 102 27.42 16.99 16.26
CA LEU A 102 27.78 15.88 15.39
C LEU A 102 28.52 14.82 16.22
N ARG A 103 27.92 13.64 16.36
CA ARG A 103 28.46 12.54 17.18
C ARG A 103 28.73 11.32 16.31
N ARG A 104 29.80 10.60 16.65
CA ARG A 104 30.12 9.31 16.03
C ARG A 104 29.06 8.29 16.46
N ASN A 105 28.39 7.70 15.48
CA ASN A 105 27.50 6.56 15.66
C ASN A 105 27.71 5.59 14.47
N PRO A 106 28.42 4.46 14.67
CA PRO A 106 28.70 3.51 13.60
C PRO A 106 27.46 2.92 12.91
N ARG A 107 26.28 3.05 13.55
CA ARG A 107 25.00 2.57 13.04
C ARG A 107 24.17 3.68 12.39
N SER A 108 24.77 4.81 12.05
CA SER A 108 24.08 5.94 11.48
C SER A 108 24.91 6.59 10.37
N THR A 109 24.22 7.13 9.38
CA THR A 109 24.81 7.97 8.35
C THR A 109 24.14 9.33 8.37
N TYR A 110 24.95 10.37 8.47
CA TYR A 110 24.52 11.76 8.44
C TYR A 110 24.48 12.29 7.01
N TYR A 111 23.44 13.05 6.68
CA TYR A 111 23.23 13.69 5.38
C TYR A 111 22.93 15.18 5.56
N GLY A 112 23.89 16.05 5.24
CA GLY A 112 23.76 17.51 5.31
C GLY A 112 23.57 18.18 3.96
N ARG A 113 23.25 19.48 3.89
CA ARG A 113 23.10 20.19 2.61
C ARG A 113 24.40 20.18 1.79
N GLY A 114 24.35 19.58 0.60
CA GLY A 114 25.43 19.59 -0.38
C GLY A 114 25.44 20.84 -1.28
N PRO A 115 26.44 20.99 -2.17
CA PRO A 115 26.57 22.15 -3.06
C PRO A 115 25.38 22.36 -4.00
N LEU A 116 24.79 21.28 -4.51
CA LEU A 116 23.63 21.34 -5.40
C LEU A 116 22.30 21.48 -4.65
N TRP A 117 22.30 21.49 -3.30
CA TRP A 117 21.11 21.71 -2.50
C TRP A 117 20.38 22.98 -2.91
N ARG A 118 21.10 24.09 -3.08
CA ARG A 118 20.50 25.38 -3.45
C ARG A 118 19.94 25.38 -4.87
N VAL A 119 20.58 24.67 -5.81
CA VAL A 119 20.12 24.57 -7.20
C VAL A 119 18.84 23.74 -7.28
N LEU A 120 18.79 22.62 -6.55
CA LEU A 120 17.59 21.76 -6.48
C LEU A 120 16.47 22.37 -5.64
N PHE A 121 16.82 23.04 -4.53
CA PHE A 121 15.86 23.79 -3.72
C PHE A 121 15.30 24.99 -4.49
N LEU A 122 16.13 25.71 -5.25
CA LEU A 122 15.67 26.78 -6.14
C LEU A 122 14.94 26.25 -7.37
N SER A 123 15.26 25.07 -7.90
CA SER A 123 14.44 24.46 -8.97
C SER A 123 13.10 23.98 -8.42
N PHE A 124 13.03 23.49 -7.18
CA PHE A 124 11.78 23.24 -6.46
C PHE A 124 11.00 24.55 -6.25
N ILE A 125 11.67 25.61 -5.77
CA ILE A 125 11.04 26.91 -5.52
C ILE A 125 10.63 27.61 -6.84
N LEU A 126 11.41 27.51 -7.91
CA LEU A 126 11.09 28.07 -9.23
C LEU A 126 10.03 27.23 -9.95
N SER A 127 9.97 25.91 -9.73
CA SER A 127 8.80 25.10 -10.10
C SER A 127 7.56 25.47 -9.28
N SER A 128 7.73 26.06 -8.09
CA SER A 128 6.65 26.67 -7.30
C SER A 128 6.38 28.15 -7.60
N PHE A 129 7.22 28.83 -8.39
CA PHE A 129 7.03 30.22 -8.86
C PHE A 129 6.59 30.30 -10.33
N GLN A 130 6.75 29.24 -11.14
CA GLN A 130 6.07 29.06 -12.43
C GLN A 130 4.57 28.75 -12.25
N MET A 131 3.96 29.34 -11.23
CA MET A 131 2.63 28.99 -10.73
C MET A 131 1.72 30.20 -10.55
N ILE A 132 2.02 31.30 -11.24
CA ILE A 132 1.17 32.51 -11.19
C ILE A 132 0.25 32.63 -12.41
N ILE A 133 0.43 31.87 -13.51
CA ILE A 133 -0.52 31.92 -14.66
C ILE A 133 -0.82 30.56 -15.30
N LEU A 134 -0.83 29.45 -14.56
CA LEU A 134 -1.58 28.23 -14.92
C LEU A 134 -1.98 27.53 -13.61
N PRO A 135 -3.17 26.93 -13.49
CA PRO A 135 -3.63 26.35 -12.24
C PRO A 135 -2.91 25.02 -12.00
N PHE A 136 -1.71 24.98 -11.40
CA PHE A 136 -1.45 23.85 -10.52
C PHE A 136 -2.41 24.03 -9.37
N SER A 137 -3.46 23.22 -9.44
CA SER A 137 -4.22 22.87 -8.28
C SER A 137 -3.27 22.63 -7.12
N TYR A 138 -3.53 23.26 -5.98
CA TYR A 138 -3.59 22.50 -4.74
C TYR A 138 -4.31 21.20 -5.10
N ALA A 139 -3.58 20.17 -5.54
CA ALA A 139 -4.13 18.85 -5.69
C ALA A 139 -4.35 18.45 -4.24
N GLY A 140 -5.51 18.86 -3.70
CA GLY A 140 -5.90 18.65 -2.32
C GLY A 140 -5.57 17.20 -2.03
N LYS A 141 -4.77 16.99 -0.98
CA LYS A 141 -4.20 15.67 -0.66
C LYS A 141 -5.32 14.64 -0.77
N ARG A 142 -5.36 13.87 -1.87
CA ARG A 142 -6.51 13.02 -2.18
C ARG A 142 -6.52 11.82 -1.23
N GLY A 143 -7.70 11.50 -0.75
CA GLY A 143 -7.97 10.45 0.22
C GLY A 143 -7.68 10.80 1.68
N TRP A 144 -7.41 12.07 1.99
CA TRP A 144 -7.14 12.51 3.37
C TRP A 144 -8.39 12.90 4.14
N ASP A 145 -9.36 13.45 3.43
CA ASP A 145 -10.64 13.87 3.98
C ASP A 145 -11.78 13.51 3.02
N SER A 146 -13.00 13.54 3.53
CA SER A 146 -14.19 13.18 2.77
C SER A 146 -14.57 14.20 1.69
N ALA A 147 -14.07 15.44 1.72
CA ALA A 147 -14.28 16.40 0.64
C ALA A 147 -13.35 16.15 -0.56
N HIS A 148 -12.20 15.50 -0.31
CA HIS A 148 -11.22 15.14 -1.34
C HIS A 148 -10.90 13.64 -1.33
N PRO A 149 -11.87 12.74 -1.54
CA PRO A 149 -11.59 11.31 -1.56
C PRO A 149 -10.73 10.94 -2.77
N ALA A 150 -9.93 9.89 -2.64
CA ALA A 150 -9.26 9.27 -3.79
C ALA A 150 -10.20 8.25 -4.45
N PHE A 151 -9.84 7.75 -5.61
CA PHE A 151 -10.53 6.62 -6.25
C PHE A 151 -10.17 5.29 -5.58
N SER A 152 -8.91 5.13 -5.14
CA SER A 152 -8.41 3.88 -4.57
C SER A 152 -7.19 4.10 -3.66
N CYS A 153 -6.89 3.10 -2.81
CA CYS A 153 -5.62 3.08 -2.05
C CYS A 153 -4.39 3.15 -2.97
N LYS A 154 -4.47 2.56 -4.16
CA LYS A 154 -3.40 2.60 -5.15
C LYS A 154 -3.19 4.00 -5.73
N GLU A 155 -4.26 4.77 -6.00
CA GLU A 155 -4.13 6.17 -6.42
C GLU A 155 -3.45 7.01 -5.34
N ILE A 156 -3.82 6.80 -4.07
CA ILE A 156 -3.19 7.52 -2.95
C ILE A 156 -1.70 7.19 -2.89
N LEU A 157 -1.33 5.92 -3.00
CA LEU A 157 0.07 5.51 -3.05
C LEU A 157 0.83 6.18 -4.22
N ASP A 158 0.25 6.13 -5.42
CA ASP A 158 0.86 6.65 -6.64
C ASP A 158 0.96 8.18 -6.67
N SER A 159 0.18 8.87 -5.84
CA SER A 159 0.26 10.33 -5.70
C SER A 159 1.58 10.82 -5.07
N GLY A 160 2.39 9.93 -4.49
CA GLY A 160 3.67 10.29 -3.86
C GLY A 160 3.56 11.03 -2.52
N HIS A 161 2.34 11.14 -1.96
CA HIS A 161 2.07 11.76 -0.66
C HIS A 161 1.59 10.83 0.48
N PRO A 162 1.68 9.48 0.43
CA PRO A 162 1.18 8.64 1.53
C PRO A 162 2.03 8.80 2.80
N ILE A 163 1.41 8.78 3.98
CA ILE A 163 2.11 8.84 5.30
C ILE A 163 2.38 7.43 5.86
N GLY A 164 1.88 6.39 5.20
CA GLY A 164 2.05 4.99 5.60
C GLY A 164 0.72 4.24 5.65
N ASP A 165 0.71 3.07 6.28
CA ASP A 165 -0.51 2.28 6.45
C ASP A 165 -1.50 3.01 7.36
N GLY A 166 -2.80 2.96 7.05
CA GLY A 166 -3.79 3.66 7.87
C GLY A 166 -5.15 3.82 7.22
N GLU A 167 -6.01 4.61 7.87
CA GLU A 167 -7.32 4.97 7.33
C GLU A 167 -7.22 6.12 6.32
N TYR A 168 -7.92 5.97 5.21
CA TYR A 168 -8.03 6.94 4.12
C TYR A 168 -9.48 7.02 3.60
N TRP A 169 -9.79 8.02 2.79
CA TRP A 169 -11.09 8.21 2.14
C TRP A 169 -11.04 7.82 0.67
N ILE A 170 -11.95 6.95 0.23
CA ILE A 170 -12.09 6.60 -1.19
C ILE A 170 -13.53 6.76 -1.67
N ASP A 171 -13.71 7.11 -2.95
CA ASP A 171 -14.99 7.11 -3.67
C ASP A 171 -14.82 6.41 -5.03
N PRO A 172 -14.83 5.06 -5.06
CA PRO A 172 -14.67 4.29 -6.30
C PRO A 172 -15.75 4.60 -7.34
N GLU A 173 -16.94 5.01 -6.92
CA GLU A 173 -18.05 5.34 -7.81
C GLU A 173 -17.96 6.76 -8.39
N LYS A 174 -17.13 7.63 -7.80
CA LYS A 174 -17.18 9.09 -8.01
C LYS A 174 -18.60 9.64 -7.80
N SER A 175 -19.28 9.09 -6.80
CA SER A 175 -20.68 9.37 -6.46
C SER A 175 -20.87 10.58 -5.56
N GLY A 176 -19.78 11.13 -5.01
CA GLY A 176 -19.83 12.11 -3.93
C GLY A 176 -20.18 11.48 -2.57
N LYS A 177 -20.16 10.14 -2.46
CA LYS A 177 -20.43 9.39 -1.23
C LYS A 177 -19.20 8.55 -0.84
N PRO A 178 -18.13 9.22 -0.36
CA PRO A 178 -16.90 8.54 0.00
C PRO A 178 -17.07 7.66 1.23
N LEU A 179 -16.25 6.62 1.32
CA LEU A 179 -16.15 5.72 2.46
C LEU A 179 -14.74 5.78 3.05
N ARG A 180 -14.65 5.63 4.37
CA ARG A 180 -13.38 5.52 5.08
C ARG A 180 -12.91 4.07 5.10
N VAL A 181 -11.68 3.84 4.68
CA VAL A 181 -11.13 2.50 4.45
C VAL A 181 -9.71 2.39 4.99
N TYR A 182 -9.27 1.18 5.31
CA TYR A 182 -7.88 0.94 5.64
C TYR A 182 -7.07 0.60 4.39
N CYS A 183 -5.97 1.32 4.18
CA CYS A 183 -5.00 1.06 3.13
C CYS A 183 -3.67 0.59 3.74
N ASP A 184 -3.15 -0.54 3.26
CA ASP A 184 -1.77 -0.96 3.49
C ASP A 184 -0.91 -0.42 2.33
N MET A 185 -0.09 0.58 2.65
CA MET A 185 0.75 1.35 1.74
C MET A 185 2.20 0.86 1.73
N SER A 186 2.62 0.11 2.74
CA SER A 186 4.02 -0.25 2.95
C SER A 186 4.36 -1.65 2.45
N ARG A 187 3.45 -2.63 2.58
CA ARG A 187 3.80 -4.04 2.35
C ARG A 187 3.53 -4.46 0.92
N TYR A 188 4.47 -5.22 0.36
CA TYR A 188 4.32 -5.88 -0.94
C TYR A 188 3.94 -4.91 -2.07
N GLY A 189 4.60 -3.75 -2.10
CA GLY A 189 4.35 -2.68 -3.08
C GLY A 189 3.16 -1.78 -2.76
N GLY A 190 2.50 -1.95 -1.61
CA GLY A 190 1.48 -1.03 -1.10
C GLY A 190 0.23 -0.88 -1.96
N GLY A 191 -0.63 0.06 -1.58
CA GLY A 191 -1.85 0.40 -2.29
C GLY A 191 -2.97 -0.62 -2.11
N TRP A 192 -2.86 -1.46 -1.08
CA TRP A 192 -3.80 -2.54 -0.79
C TRP A 192 -4.99 -2.01 0.01
N LEU A 193 -6.19 -2.19 -0.52
CA LEU A 193 -7.45 -1.90 0.19
C LEU A 193 -7.87 -3.11 1.03
N LEU A 194 -8.04 -2.93 2.34
CA LEU A 194 -8.60 -3.96 3.22
C LEU A 194 -10.10 -4.13 2.95
N VAL A 195 -10.49 -5.27 2.42
CA VAL A 195 -11.88 -5.59 2.09
C VAL A 195 -12.51 -6.57 3.06
N SER A 196 -11.76 -7.26 3.89
CA SER A 196 -12.36 -8.04 4.99
C SER A 196 -11.39 -8.11 6.15
N ASN A 197 -11.92 -7.98 7.36
CA ASN A 197 -11.13 -7.96 8.59
C ASN A 197 -11.90 -8.68 9.70
N VAL A 198 -11.35 -9.80 10.14
CA VAL A 198 -11.79 -10.50 11.34
C VAL A 198 -10.57 -10.62 12.23
N GLU A 199 -10.63 -10.00 13.40
CA GLU A 199 -9.61 -10.14 14.42
C GLU A 199 -10.22 -10.84 15.63
N PHE A 200 -9.62 -11.92 16.09
CA PHE A 200 -10.06 -12.65 17.26
C PHE A 200 -9.63 -11.91 18.53
N GLY A 201 -10.55 -11.79 19.48
CA GLY A 201 -10.34 -11.13 20.76
C GLY A 201 -11.38 -11.56 21.78
N SER A 202 -11.12 -11.26 23.06
CA SER A 202 -12.09 -11.42 24.14
C SER A 202 -12.62 -10.05 24.58
N PRO A 203 -13.94 -9.80 24.56
CA PRO A 203 -15.02 -10.72 24.17
C PRO A 203 -15.08 -11.00 22.66
N SER A 204 -15.69 -12.12 22.26
CA SER A 204 -15.84 -12.51 20.84
C SER A 204 -16.50 -11.39 20.02
N PRO A 205 -15.91 -10.97 18.90
CA PRO A 205 -16.45 -9.88 18.12
C PRO A 205 -17.68 -10.31 17.32
N LYS A 206 -18.63 -9.38 17.17
CA LYS A 206 -19.68 -9.49 16.15
C LYS A 206 -19.07 -9.20 14.78
N VAL A 207 -19.09 -10.18 13.90
CA VAL A 207 -18.59 -10.06 12.53
C VAL A 207 -19.77 -9.83 11.60
N SER A 208 -19.79 -8.63 11.04
CA SER A 208 -20.83 -8.25 10.08
C SER A 208 -20.56 -8.84 8.70
N VAL A 209 -21.60 -9.41 8.08
CA VAL A 209 -21.53 -9.95 6.72
C VAL A 209 -22.11 -8.93 5.74
N GLU A 210 -21.24 -8.28 4.98
CA GLU A 210 -21.63 -7.18 4.11
C GLU A 210 -22.01 -7.66 2.71
N THR A 211 -23.18 -7.24 2.24
CA THR A 211 -23.72 -7.55 0.91
C THR A 211 -23.38 -6.48 -0.14
N SER A 212 -22.89 -5.32 0.30
CA SER A 212 -22.40 -4.21 -0.52
C SER A 212 -20.98 -3.80 -0.11
N TYR A 213 -20.18 -3.32 -1.08
CA TYR A 213 -18.83 -2.83 -0.77
C TYR A 213 -18.84 -1.58 0.13
N ARG A 214 -19.97 -0.88 0.25
CA ARG A 214 -20.14 0.26 1.17
C ARG A 214 -20.04 -0.14 2.64
N GLY A 215 -20.08 -1.43 2.94
CA GLY A 215 -19.79 -1.99 4.26
C GLY A 215 -18.30 -1.98 4.66
N ILE A 216 -17.39 -1.66 3.73
CA ILE A 216 -15.96 -1.53 4.03
C ILE A 216 -15.71 -0.41 5.05
N GLY A 217 -14.81 -0.70 6.01
CA GLY A 217 -14.44 0.22 7.09
C GLY A 217 -15.01 -0.17 8.46
N LYS A 218 -15.95 -1.12 8.53
CA LYS A 218 -16.39 -1.70 9.81
C LYS A 218 -15.26 -2.50 10.49
N SER A 219 -15.15 -2.43 11.82
CA SER A 219 -14.05 -3.06 12.56
C SER A 219 -13.94 -4.57 12.34
N HIS A 220 -15.06 -5.29 12.36
CA HIS A 220 -15.11 -6.74 12.14
C HIS A 220 -16.13 -7.06 11.05
N MET A 221 -15.65 -7.38 9.86
CA MET A 221 -16.51 -7.62 8.71
C MET A 221 -15.92 -8.58 7.70
N VAL A 222 -16.80 -9.20 6.92
CA VAL A 222 -16.46 -9.97 5.73
C VAL A 222 -17.37 -9.58 4.57
N LEU A 223 -16.83 -9.50 3.35
CA LEU A 223 -17.64 -9.26 2.15
C LEU A 223 -18.19 -10.56 1.58
N GLN A 224 -19.46 -10.51 1.15
CA GLN A 224 -20.02 -11.54 0.28
C GLN A 224 -19.60 -11.37 -1.19
N LYS A 225 -19.87 -12.40 -1.98
CA LYS A 225 -19.68 -12.38 -3.45
C LYS A 225 -20.36 -11.18 -4.11
N SER A 226 -21.58 -10.81 -3.69
CA SER A 226 -22.29 -9.64 -4.23
C SER A 226 -21.54 -8.33 -3.99
N ALA A 227 -21.00 -8.12 -2.79
CA ALA A 227 -20.23 -6.94 -2.43
C ALA A 227 -18.92 -6.86 -3.23
N MET A 228 -18.21 -7.99 -3.37
CA MET A 228 -16.99 -8.05 -4.19
C MET A 228 -17.28 -7.78 -5.67
N LYS A 229 -18.42 -8.24 -6.18
CA LYS A 229 -18.88 -7.98 -7.56
C LYS A 229 -19.18 -6.51 -7.79
N GLU A 230 -19.89 -5.89 -6.85
CA GLU A 230 -20.17 -4.46 -6.87
C GLU A 230 -18.86 -3.65 -6.81
N LEU A 231 -17.95 -4.00 -5.89
CA LEU A 231 -16.64 -3.35 -5.77
C LEU A 231 -15.86 -3.44 -7.07
N ARG A 232 -15.75 -4.62 -7.69
CA ARG A 232 -14.95 -4.83 -8.91
C ARG A 232 -15.46 -4.01 -10.10
N ARG A 233 -16.76 -3.68 -10.12
CA ARG A 233 -17.36 -2.81 -11.15
C ARG A 233 -16.86 -1.36 -11.04
N HIS A 234 -16.58 -0.90 -9.83
CA HIS A 234 -16.16 0.47 -9.55
C HIS A 234 -14.65 0.60 -9.39
N LEU A 235 -14.02 -0.42 -8.83
CA LEU A 235 -12.61 -0.50 -8.56
C LEU A 235 -12.00 -1.65 -9.36
N SER A 236 -11.19 -1.32 -10.36
CA SER A 236 -10.61 -2.31 -11.27
C SER A 236 -9.40 -3.07 -10.68
N PHE A 237 -9.51 -3.58 -9.45
CA PHE A 237 -8.45 -4.34 -8.79
C PHE A 237 -8.09 -5.65 -9.53
N THR A 238 -6.81 -5.96 -9.64
CA THR A 238 -6.27 -7.10 -10.40
C THR A 238 -5.59 -8.14 -9.51
N GLN A 239 -5.49 -7.87 -8.21
CA GLN A 239 -4.91 -8.81 -7.25
C GLN A 239 -5.74 -8.94 -5.99
N LEU A 240 -5.72 -10.14 -5.40
CA LEU A 240 -6.20 -10.44 -4.06
C LEU A 240 -5.02 -10.86 -3.18
N ARG A 241 -5.04 -10.44 -1.93
CA ARG A 241 -4.07 -10.88 -0.92
C ARG A 241 -4.82 -11.46 0.28
N PHE A 242 -4.60 -12.74 0.55
CA PHE A 242 -5.16 -13.44 1.70
C PHE A 242 -4.10 -13.48 2.80
N HIS A 243 -4.45 -12.98 3.98
CA HIS A 243 -3.55 -12.94 5.12
C HIS A 243 -4.30 -13.41 6.37
N CYS A 244 -4.10 -14.67 6.71
CA CYS A 244 -4.63 -15.28 7.93
C CYS A 244 -3.47 -15.63 8.85
N ARG A 245 -3.53 -15.23 10.11
CA ARG A 245 -2.47 -15.46 11.09
C ARG A 245 -3.04 -15.98 12.39
N LYS A 246 -2.45 -17.09 12.87
CA LYS A 246 -2.49 -17.51 14.26
C LYS A 246 -1.12 -17.37 14.89
N LYS A 247 -0.98 -16.44 15.85
CA LYS A 247 0.28 -16.05 16.49
C LYS A 247 1.08 -17.25 17.03
N GLN A 248 0.39 -18.21 17.63
CA GLN A 248 1.01 -19.40 18.22
C GLN A 248 1.08 -20.61 17.27
N ARG A 249 0.67 -20.44 16.01
CA ARG A 249 0.63 -21.53 15.01
C ARG A 249 1.17 -21.07 13.66
N ARG A 250 0.28 -20.87 12.69
CA ARG A 250 0.63 -20.68 11.29
C ARG A 250 0.02 -19.40 10.74
N THR A 251 0.72 -18.87 9.76
CA THR A 251 0.34 -17.74 8.93
C THR A 251 0.21 -18.26 7.51
N PHE A 252 -0.99 -18.13 6.96
CA PHE A 252 -1.25 -18.25 5.54
C PHE A 252 -1.23 -16.85 4.93
N HIS A 253 -0.21 -16.55 4.14
CA HIS A 253 -0.05 -15.25 3.50
C HIS A 253 0.34 -15.39 2.03
N VAL A 254 -0.64 -15.17 1.15
CA VAL A 254 -0.45 -15.32 -0.29
C VAL A 254 -1.08 -14.15 -1.03
N VAL A 255 -0.55 -13.88 -2.22
CA VAL A 255 -1.10 -12.92 -3.17
C VAL A 255 -1.37 -13.62 -4.49
N THR A 256 -2.45 -13.28 -5.19
CA THR A 256 -2.69 -13.81 -6.53
C THR A 256 -1.57 -13.39 -7.48
N ALA A 257 -1.17 -14.31 -8.36
CA ALA A 257 -0.11 -14.08 -9.33
C ALA A 257 -0.53 -13.00 -10.34
N SER A 258 0.43 -12.21 -10.83
CA SER A 258 0.19 -11.19 -11.86
C SER A 258 0.16 -11.83 -13.26
N ASN A 259 -0.69 -12.83 -13.46
CA ASN A 259 -0.87 -13.57 -14.70
C ASN A 259 -2.35 -13.96 -14.90
N SER A 260 -2.67 -14.64 -16.00
CA SER A 260 -4.04 -15.08 -16.31
C SER A 260 -4.61 -16.03 -15.25
N SER A 261 -3.78 -16.90 -14.65
CA SER A 261 -4.20 -17.80 -13.58
C SER A 261 -4.60 -17.03 -12.32
N GLY A 262 -3.87 -15.98 -11.94
CA GLY A 262 -4.24 -15.11 -10.83
C GLY A 262 -5.48 -14.26 -11.12
N GLU A 263 -5.65 -13.75 -12.34
CA GLU A 263 -6.89 -13.07 -12.75
C GLU A 263 -8.11 -14.01 -12.66
N ALA A 264 -7.96 -15.29 -12.98
CA ALA A 264 -9.04 -16.26 -12.80
C ALA A 264 -9.49 -16.36 -11.33
N VAL A 265 -8.56 -16.27 -10.37
CA VAL A 265 -8.85 -16.19 -8.93
C VAL A 265 -9.61 -14.91 -8.58
N VAL A 266 -9.16 -13.77 -9.10
CA VAL A 266 -9.84 -12.48 -8.89
C VAL A 266 -11.27 -12.52 -9.42
N ARG A 267 -11.49 -13.04 -10.64
CA ARG A 267 -12.83 -13.18 -11.26
C ARG A 267 -13.76 -14.09 -10.46
N TYR A 268 -13.23 -15.18 -9.90
CA TYR A 268 -14.02 -16.11 -9.09
C TYR A 268 -14.51 -15.49 -7.78
N PHE A 269 -13.61 -14.82 -7.05
CA PHE A 269 -13.94 -14.18 -5.78
C PHE A 269 -14.68 -12.84 -5.94
N SER A 270 -14.54 -12.17 -7.09
CA SER A 270 -15.35 -11.00 -7.47
C SER A 270 -16.72 -11.36 -8.07
N GLY A 271 -17.05 -12.65 -8.19
CA GLY A 271 -18.35 -13.07 -8.72
C GLY A 271 -18.57 -12.75 -10.21
N GLN A 272 -17.49 -12.55 -10.97
CA GLN A 272 -17.51 -12.46 -12.43
C GLN A 272 -17.65 -13.84 -13.09
N THR A 273 -17.25 -14.90 -12.39
CA THR A 273 -17.48 -16.30 -12.79
C THR A 273 -17.76 -17.17 -11.55
N ASP A 274 -18.45 -18.28 -11.76
CA ASP A 274 -18.61 -19.34 -10.75
C ASP A 274 -17.70 -20.55 -11.04
N GLU A 275 -16.93 -20.52 -12.13
CA GLU A 275 -15.90 -21.51 -12.43
C GLU A 275 -14.75 -21.42 -11.41
N GLN A 276 -14.46 -22.53 -10.75
CA GLN A 276 -13.38 -22.60 -9.76
C GLN A 276 -12.02 -22.64 -10.46
N PRO A 277 -11.14 -21.67 -10.19
CA PRO A 277 -9.83 -21.57 -10.83
C PRO A 277 -8.85 -22.56 -10.22
N ASP A 278 -7.85 -22.94 -11.01
CA ASP A 278 -6.76 -23.81 -10.55
C ASP A 278 -5.95 -23.12 -9.44
N ALA A 279 -5.58 -23.89 -8.43
CA ALA A 279 -4.86 -23.41 -7.27
C ALA A 279 -3.37 -23.23 -7.55
N CYS A 280 -2.71 -24.22 -8.13
CA CYS A 280 -1.28 -24.11 -8.42
C CYS A 280 -1.01 -23.11 -9.55
N GLY A 281 0.01 -22.27 -9.39
CA GLY A 281 0.41 -21.26 -10.39
C GLY A 281 -0.44 -19.99 -10.41
N SER A 282 -1.53 -19.92 -9.63
CA SER A 282 -2.40 -18.74 -9.53
C SER A 282 -2.10 -17.82 -8.34
N PHE A 283 -1.14 -18.17 -7.49
CA PHE A 283 -0.70 -17.34 -6.37
C PHE A 283 0.81 -17.41 -6.14
N VAL A 284 1.31 -16.41 -5.42
CA VAL A 284 2.68 -16.28 -4.93
C VAL A 284 2.64 -16.30 -3.40
N ARG A 285 3.52 -17.10 -2.78
CA ARG A 285 3.71 -17.15 -1.34
C ARG A 285 4.52 -15.93 -0.89
N LEU A 286 4.07 -15.26 0.15
CA LEU A 286 4.82 -14.17 0.76
C LEU A 286 5.74 -14.75 1.85
N THR A 287 6.83 -15.39 1.41
CA THR A 287 7.65 -16.32 2.22
C THR A 287 8.29 -15.72 3.48
N LEU A 288 8.39 -14.39 3.58
CA LEU A 288 8.84 -13.72 4.81
C LEU A 288 7.80 -13.83 5.94
N ASP A 289 6.51 -13.85 5.60
CA ASP A 289 5.41 -13.90 6.56
C ASP A 289 4.69 -15.27 6.57
N ASP A 290 4.72 -16.01 5.47
CA ASP A 290 3.99 -17.27 5.27
C ASP A 290 4.79 -18.49 5.75
N ASN A 291 4.21 -19.24 6.70
CA ASN A 291 4.72 -20.54 7.14
C ASN A 291 3.66 -21.64 7.00
N SER A 292 2.63 -21.40 6.17
CA SER A 292 1.52 -22.33 5.99
C SER A 292 1.95 -23.61 5.28
N GLN A 293 1.30 -24.72 5.65
CA GLN A 293 1.40 -25.97 4.90
C GLN A 293 0.45 -25.96 3.71
N LEU A 294 -0.76 -25.39 3.85
CA LEU A 294 -1.73 -25.23 2.75
C LEU A 294 -1.07 -24.71 1.47
N ALA A 295 -0.28 -23.64 1.56
CA ALA A 295 0.36 -23.03 0.40
C ALA A 295 1.35 -23.96 -0.32
N GLY A 296 1.84 -25.02 0.33
CA GLY A 296 2.72 -26.03 -0.26
C GLY A 296 2.01 -27.19 -0.97
N ILE A 297 0.68 -27.31 -0.84
CA ILE A 297 -0.11 -28.46 -1.31
C ILE A 297 -1.28 -28.04 -2.20
N CYS A 298 -1.08 -27.03 -3.04
CA CYS A 298 -2.13 -26.45 -3.90
C CYS A 298 -2.85 -27.49 -4.79
N LYS A 299 -2.19 -28.59 -5.17
CA LYS A 299 -2.80 -29.67 -5.98
C LYS A 299 -3.92 -30.41 -5.25
N GLU A 300 -3.94 -30.35 -3.92
CA GLU A 300 -4.93 -31.01 -3.07
C GLU A 300 -6.04 -30.07 -2.61
N TRP A 301 -6.10 -28.85 -3.17
CA TRP A 301 -7.07 -27.86 -2.74
C TRP A 301 -8.48 -28.13 -3.28
N GLY A 302 -9.45 -27.72 -2.47
CA GLY A 302 -10.80 -27.42 -2.90
C GLY A 302 -11.75 -28.62 -2.96
N ARG A 303 -13.00 -28.26 -3.24
CA ARG A 303 -14.09 -29.20 -3.50
C ARG A 303 -14.96 -28.64 -4.61
N LEU A 304 -15.33 -29.49 -5.56
CA LEU A 304 -16.28 -29.15 -6.62
C LEU A 304 -17.72 -29.15 -6.12
N VAL A 305 -18.60 -28.47 -6.85
CA VAL A 305 -20.05 -28.51 -6.61
C VAL A 305 -20.59 -29.94 -6.73
N SER A 306 -19.99 -30.78 -7.59
CA SER A 306 -20.30 -32.22 -7.71
C SER A 306 -20.02 -33.03 -6.43
N GLY A 307 -19.21 -32.48 -5.51
CA GLY A 307 -18.88 -33.09 -4.23
C GLY A 307 -17.49 -33.72 -4.15
N GLU A 308 -16.75 -33.73 -5.25
CA GLU A 308 -15.37 -34.22 -5.31
C GLU A 308 -14.40 -33.28 -4.57
N TYR A 309 -13.42 -33.85 -3.87
CA TYR A 309 -12.40 -33.14 -3.10
C TYR A 309 -11.01 -33.39 -3.69
N LEU A 310 -10.01 -32.60 -3.27
CA LEU A 310 -8.61 -32.74 -3.69
C LEU A 310 -8.43 -32.50 -5.20
N VAL A 311 -9.15 -31.51 -5.71
CA VAL A 311 -9.28 -31.23 -7.15
C VAL A 311 -8.29 -30.19 -7.67
N GLY A 312 -7.42 -29.66 -6.80
CA GLY A 312 -6.43 -28.66 -7.15
C GLY A 312 -7.03 -27.29 -7.48
N LYS A 313 -8.18 -26.94 -6.90
CA LYS A 313 -8.92 -25.71 -7.20
C LYS A 313 -9.18 -24.85 -5.97
N TRP A 314 -9.37 -23.56 -6.19
CA TRP A 314 -9.83 -22.64 -5.15
C TRP A 314 -11.28 -22.91 -4.75
N GLY A 315 -11.60 -22.67 -3.47
CA GLY A 315 -12.97 -22.68 -2.95
C GLY A 315 -13.58 -24.06 -2.71
N HIS A 316 -14.79 -24.03 -2.17
CA HIS A 316 -15.61 -25.20 -1.80
C HIS A 316 -16.95 -25.25 -2.55
N GLY A 317 -17.03 -24.65 -3.75
CA GLY A 317 -18.28 -24.57 -4.53
C GLY A 317 -19.37 -23.68 -3.91
N GLU A 318 -19.02 -22.88 -2.90
CA GLU A 318 -19.99 -22.06 -2.19
C GLU A 318 -20.33 -20.76 -2.93
N GLY A 319 -21.57 -20.30 -2.76
CA GLY A 319 -22.11 -19.12 -3.43
C GLY A 319 -21.62 -17.82 -2.80
N GLN A 320 -22.48 -17.16 -2.03
CA GLN A 320 -22.22 -15.82 -1.49
C GLN A 320 -21.07 -15.77 -0.47
N LYS A 321 -20.77 -16.89 0.21
CA LYS A 321 -19.82 -16.94 1.33
C LYS A 321 -18.38 -17.29 0.93
N ARG A 322 -18.12 -17.57 -0.34
CA ARG A 322 -16.84 -18.16 -0.82
C ARG A 322 -15.58 -17.42 -0.39
N LEU A 323 -15.66 -16.10 -0.17
CA LEU A 323 -14.50 -15.30 0.22
C LEU A 323 -13.98 -15.69 1.61
N TYR A 324 -14.87 -16.03 2.55
CA TYR A 324 -14.52 -16.25 3.96
C TYR A 324 -14.84 -17.66 4.46
N TRP A 325 -15.67 -18.41 3.74
CA TRP A 325 -16.01 -19.78 4.08
C TRP A 325 -15.35 -20.75 3.10
N TYR A 326 -14.25 -21.34 3.55
CA TYR A 326 -13.40 -22.24 2.75
C TYR A 326 -12.95 -21.68 1.39
N PRO A 327 -12.36 -20.46 1.33
CA PRO A 327 -11.70 -19.99 0.11
C PRO A 327 -10.54 -20.91 -0.30
N VAL A 328 -9.90 -21.53 0.68
CA VAL A 328 -8.81 -22.50 0.54
C VAL A 328 -9.06 -23.64 1.52
N MET A 329 -9.05 -24.88 1.04
CA MET A 329 -9.19 -26.04 1.92
C MET A 329 -8.51 -27.29 1.39
N ARG A 330 -8.10 -28.17 2.31
CA ARG A 330 -7.85 -29.58 2.09
C ARG A 330 -8.76 -30.38 3.01
N LYS A 331 -9.52 -31.33 2.44
CA LYS A 331 -10.49 -32.16 3.18
C LYS A 331 -9.86 -32.79 4.44
N TYR A 332 -10.49 -32.64 5.60
CA TYR A 332 -10.09 -33.19 6.92
C TYR A 332 -8.74 -32.76 7.48
N TRP A 333 -8.07 -31.82 6.82
CA TRP A 333 -6.76 -31.35 7.21
C TRP A 333 -6.85 -29.84 7.34
N TYR A 334 -6.08 -29.12 6.54
CA TYR A 334 -5.88 -27.69 6.71
C TYR A 334 -6.90 -26.88 5.90
N HIS A 335 -7.44 -25.82 6.48
CA HIS A 335 -8.33 -24.92 5.76
C HIS A 335 -8.31 -23.50 6.31
N LEU A 336 -8.84 -22.58 5.49
CA LEU A 336 -9.19 -21.24 5.91
C LEU A 336 -10.70 -21.16 6.10
N ARG A 337 -11.17 -20.66 7.24
CA ARG A 337 -12.60 -20.46 7.48
C ARG A 337 -12.82 -19.40 8.54
N VAL A 338 -13.77 -18.51 8.28
CA VAL A 338 -14.40 -17.69 9.31
C VAL A 338 -15.77 -18.32 9.58
N GLN A 339 -15.93 -18.94 10.75
CA GLN A 339 -17.20 -19.55 11.15
C GLN A 339 -18.00 -18.57 12.00
N LEU A 340 -19.21 -18.28 11.55
CA LEU A 340 -20.17 -17.45 12.26
C LEU A 340 -21.28 -18.33 12.86
N HIS A 341 -21.64 -18.07 14.10
CA HIS A 341 -22.81 -18.61 14.79
C HIS A 341 -23.93 -17.56 14.76
N ASN A 342 -25.19 -17.99 14.54
CA ASN A 342 -26.26 -17.07 14.14
C ASN A 342 -25.81 -16.16 12.98
N VAL A 343 -26.48 -15.04 12.71
CA VAL A 343 -26.17 -14.23 11.52
C VAL A 343 -24.80 -13.54 11.62
N ASP A 344 -24.29 -13.23 12.83
CA ASP A 344 -23.12 -12.35 13.00
C ASP A 344 -22.13 -12.67 14.16
N ASP A 345 -22.28 -13.74 14.94
CA ASP A 345 -21.37 -13.99 16.08
C ASP A 345 -20.14 -14.82 15.66
N LEU A 346 -18.91 -14.33 15.86
CA LEU A 346 -17.72 -15.11 15.54
C LEU A 346 -17.61 -16.34 16.45
N GLN A 347 -17.73 -17.53 15.88
CA GLN A 347 -17.57 -18.80 16.60
C GLN A 347 -16.12 -19.25 16.64
N ASN A 348 -15.49 -19.29 15.46
CA ASN A 348 -14.08 -19.61 15.31
C ASN A 348 -13.54 -19.03 14.01
N MET A 349 -12.21 -18.95 13.97
CA MET A 349 -11.47 -18.60 12.77
C MET A 349 -10.34 -19.59 12.60
N GLU A 350 -10.18 -20.12 11.39
CA GLU A 350 -9.17 -21.13 11.08
C GLU A 350 -8.20 -20.56 10.04
N CYS A 351 -6.90 -20.62 10.36
CA CYS A 351 -5.80 -20.16 9.52
C CYS A 351 -4.83 -21.30 9.26
N ASP A 352 -5.11 -22.10 8.22
CA ASP A 352 -4.32 -23.31 7.96
C ASP A 352 -4.40 -24.27 9.16
N ASP A 353 -5.57 -24.39 9.79
CA ASP A 353 -5.78 -25.24 10.97
C ASP A 353 -6.36 -26.60 10.59
N ARG A 354 -6.05 -27.61 11.41
CA ARG A 354 -6.71 -28.91 11.30
C ARG A 354 -8.10 -28.84 11.90
N PHE A 355 -9.09 -29.46 11.23
CA PHE A 355 -10.45 -29.57 11.75
C PHE A 355 -10.47 -30.00 13.23
N GLY A 356 -11.14 -29.20 14.07
CA GLY A 356 -11.33 -29.48 15.50
C GLY A 356 -10.18 -29.07 16.41
N GLN A 357 -9.11 -28.45 15.90
CA GLN A 357 -8.05 -27.85 16.74
C GLN A 357 -8.14 -26.33 16.75
N ASN A 358 -9.00 -25.78 17.60
CA ASN A 358 -9.19 -24.33 17.71
C ASN A 358 -8.47 -23.80 18.95
N PHE A 359 -7.31 -23.18 18.73
CA PHE A 359 -6.62 -22.36 19.73
C PHE A 359 -6.57 -20.94 19.19
N ASP A 360 -7.61 -20.17 19.50
CA ASP A 360 -7.69 -18.78 19.08
C ASP A 360 -7.10 -17.91 20.20
N THR A 361 -6.16 -17.06 19.83
CA THR A 361 -5.45 -16.15 20.74
C THR A 361 -5.74 -14.71 20.37
N ASN A 362 -5.76 -13.81 21.37
CA ASN A 362 -6.04 -12.40 21.14
C ASN A 362 -5.07 -11.81 20.09
N GLY A 363 -5.62 -11.22 19.03
CA GLY A 363 -4.89 -10.62 17.91
C GLY A 363 -4.49 -11.60 16.81
N ASP A 364 -5.03 -12.82 16.82
CA ASP A 364 -5.15 -13.65 15.62
C ASP A 364 -6.12 -12.98 14.65
N PHE A 365 -5.87 -13.09 13.34
CA PHE A 365 -6.73 -12.42 12.37
C PHE A 365 -6.85 -13.16 11.05
N TRP A 366 -7.92 -12.84 10.32
CA TRP A 366 -8.17 -13.17 8.94
C TRP A 366 -8.47 -11.88 8.18
N ARG A 367 -7.64 -11.57 7.19
CA ARG A 367 -7.73 -10.35 6.40
C ARG A 367 -7.63 -10.65 4.91
N VAL A 368 -8.44 -9.95 4.13
CA VAL A 368 -8.38 -9.99 2.67
C VAL A 368 -8.23 -8.58 2.14
N PHE A 369 -7.32 -8.42 1.18
CA PHE A 369 -7.06 -7.15 0.53
C PHE A 369 -7.23 -7.27 -0.99
N VAL A 370 -7.56 -6.15 -1.63
CA VAL A 370 -7.58 -6.00 -3.09
C VAL A 370 -6.60 -4.90 -3.52
N ARG A 371 -6.07 -5.02 -4.74
CA ARG A 371 -5.26 -3.96 -5.37
C ARG A 371 -5.46 -3.91 -6.87
#